data_AF-H5SUD7-F1
#
_entry.id   AF-H5SUD7-F1
#
_cell.length_a   1.000
_cell.length_b   1.000
_cell.length_c   1.000
_cell.angle_alpha   90.00
_cell.angle_beta   90.00
_cell.angle_gamma   90.00
#
_symmetry.space_group_name_H-M   'P 1'
#
loop_
_entity.id
_entity.type
_entity.pdbx_description
1 polymer ?
#
loop_
_entity_poly.entity_id
_entity_poly.type
_entity_poly.pdbx_seq_one_letter_code
_entity_poly.pdbx_strand_id
1 'polypeptide(L)'
;MMHAKTLADLLTASRFFCGLYLIWLGLQKNSLEAAMVTLWLAWVTDLIDGAIARRDPRQIHTFMSDHDLTADMTLSFGCWCYLALAGFISVEVALGYIALVALSLWYFKALHLRWAVQVPPYFGMLLVAVTQVPPYGALLIGWLLFVVIVIWPRFSKKVVPEFLTGMRNLWRTRRY
;
A
#
# COMPACT_ATOMS: atom_id res chain seq x y z
N MET A 1 24.19 -5.93 12.45
CA MET A 1 24.05 -4.78 11.51
C MET A 1 23.69 -5.19 10.09
N MET A 2 24.21 -6.32 9.56
CA MET A 2 23.79 -6.86 8.25
C MET A 2 22.38 -7.46 8.27
N HIS A 3 21.98 -8.08 9.39
CA HIS A 3 20.74 -8.87 9.49
C HIS A 3 19.45 -8.05 9.45
N ALA A 4 19.40 -6.86 10.06
CA ALA A 4 18.19 -6.02 10.05
C ALA A 4 17.89 -5.44 8.66
N LYS A 5 18.93 -5.16 7.87
CA LYS A 5 18.81 -4.67 6.49
C LYS A 5 18.38 -5.76 5.54
N THR A 6 19.02 -6.93 5.60
CA THR A 6 18.61 -8.09 4.80
C THR A 6 17.17 -8.51 5.09
N LEU A 7 16.71 -8.36 6.34
CA LEU A 7 15.34 -8.63 6.72
C LEU A 7 14.35 -7.61 6.10
N ALA A 8 14.66 -6.31 6.15
CA ALA A 8 13.86 -5.27 5.50
C ALA A 8 13.76 -5.49 3.97
N ASP A 9 14.90 -5.75 3.32
CA ASP A 9 14.97 -6.00 1.88
C ASP A 9 14.19 -7.26 1.47
N LEU A 10 14.22 -8.32 2.31
CA LEU A 10 13.44 -9.54 2.10
C LEU A 10 11.93 -9.29 2.26
N LEU A 11 11.53 -8.46 3.23
CA LEU A 11 10.13 -8.08 3.43
C LEU A 11 9.61 -7.22 2.26
N THR A 12 10.41 -6.28 1.76
CA THR A 12 10.08 -5.51 0.54
C THR A 12 9.98 -6.43 -0.69
N ALA A 13 10.94 -7.33 -0.88
CA ALA A 13 10.89 -8.31 -1.96
C ALA A 13 9.66 -9.22 -1.86
N SER A 14 9.25 -9.59 -0.63
CA SER A 14 8.04 -10.39 -0.44
C SER A 14 6.79 -9.72 -1.01
N ARG A 15 6.66 -8.39 -0.91
CA ARG A 15 5.52 -7.63 -1.46
C ARG A 15 5.46 -7.71 -2.99
N PHE A 16 6.62 -7.65 -3.64
CA PHE A 16 6.72 -7.88 -5.09
C PHE A 16 6.19 -9.28 -5.47
N PHE A 17 6.63 -10.32 -4.76
CA PHE A 17 6.16 -11.69 -5.01
C PHE A 17 4.68 -11.88 -4.65
N CYS A 18 4.17 -11.23 -3.61
CA CYS A 18 2.74 -11.21 -3.27
C CYS A 18 1.91 -10.61 -4.41
N GLY A 19 2.38 -9.52 -5.04
CA GLY A 19 1.73 -8.94 -6.22
C GLY A 19 1.62 -9.92 -7.37
N LEU A 20 2.71 -10.61 -7.72
CA LEU A 20 2.69 -11.65 -8.76
C LEU A 20 1.80 -12.84 -8.39
N TYR A 21 1.82 -13.25 -7.13
CA TYR A 21 0.98 -14.33 -6.64
C TYR A 21 -0.50 -13.98 -6.71
N LEU A 22 -0.89 -12.73 -6.42
CA LEU A 22 -2.27 -12.26 -6.60
C LEU A 22 -2.72 -12.32 -8.06
N ILE A 23 -1.86 -11.98 -9.02
CA ILE A 23 -2.17 -12.13 -10.45
C ILE A 23 -2.45 -13.61 -10.77
N TRP A 24 -1.58 -14.50 -10.31
CA TRP A 24 -1.75 -15.94 -10.50
C TRP A 24 -3.05 -16.45 -9.86
N LEU A 25 -3.36 -16.02 -8.64
CA LEU A 25 -4.62 -16.35 -7.96
C LEU A 25 -5.83 -15.84 -8.75
N GLY A 26 -5.76 -14.67 -9.39
CA GLY A 26 -6.84 -14.13 -10.21
C GLY A 26 -7.19 -15.03 -11.40
N LEU A 27 -6.23 -15.80 -11.92
CA LEU A 27 -6.49 -16.81 -12.95
C LEU A 27 -7.19 -18.06 -12.42
N GLN A 28 -7.16 -18.29 -11.10
CA GLN A 28 -7.78 -19.43 -10.43
C GLN A 28 -9.19 -19.06 -9.94
N LYS A 29 -10.21 -19.82 -10.37
CA LYS A 29 -11.63 -19.47 -10.16
C LYS A 29 -12.15 -19.52 -8.71
N ASN A 30 -11.37 -19.97 -7.72
CA ASN A 30 -11.80 -20.12 -6.31
C ASN A 30 -10.67 -19.76 -5.31
N SER A 31 -9.96 -18.68 -5.56
CA SER A 31 -8.75 -18.29 -4.81
C SER A 31 -8.96 -17.14 -3.83
N LEU A 32 -10.21 -16.74 -3.57
CA LEU A 32 -10.53 -15.49 -2.90
C LEU A 32 -9.96 -15.39 -1.48
N GLU A 33 -10.10 -16.46 -0.70
CA GLU A 33 -9.57 -16.54 0.66
C GLU A 33 -8.04 -16.44 0.66
N ALA A 34 -7.38 -17.16 -0.25
CA ALA A 34 -5.93 -17.09 -0.42
C ALA A 34 -5.48 -15.68 -0.85
N ALA A 35 -6.26 -14.99 -1.67
CA ALA A 35 -5.97 -13.61 -2.08
C ALA A 35 -6.08 -12.64 -0.90
N MET A 36 -7.09 -12.80 -0.04
CA MET A 36 -7.23 -11.97 1.17
C MET A 36 -6.14 -12.24 2.20
N VAL A 37 -5.76 -13.50 2.40
CA VAL A 37 -4.63 -13.85 3.26
C VAL A 37 -3.32 -13.29 2.70
N THR A 38 -3.11 -13.38 1.39
CA THR A 38 -1.92 -12.81 0.73
C THR A 38 -1.84 -11.31 0.93
N LEU A 39 -2.94 -10.59 0.73
CA LEU A 39 -3.01 -9.14 0.96
C LEU A 39 -2.74 -8.80 2.43
N TRP A 40 -3.36 -9.53 3.36
CA TRP A 40 -3.15 -9.33 4.79
C TRP A 40 -1.68 -9.56 5.18
N LEU A 41 -1.06 -10.65 4.71
CA LEU A 41 0.36 -10.92 4.97
C LEU A 41 1.25 -9.82 4.40
N ALA A 42 0.96 -9.31 3.20
CA ALA A 42 1.71 -8.20 2.62
C ALA A 42 1.60 -6.90 3.44
N TRP A 43 0.43 -6.62 4.03
CA TRP A 43 0.27 -5.49 4.95
C TRP A 43 0.96 -5.71 6.31
N VAL A 44 1.01 -6.96 6.79
CA VAL A 44 1.76 -7.31 8.00
C VAL A 44 3.26 -7.09 7.80
N THR A 45 3.81 -7.54 6.66
CA THR A 45 5.23 -7.36 6.34
C THR A 45 5.60 -5.89 6.20
N ASP A 46 4.73 -5.07 5.59
CA ASP A 46 4.91 -3.60 5.49
C ASP A 46 5.01 -2.91 6.86
N LEU A 47 4.10 -3.23 7.80
CA LEU A 47 4.14 -2.64 9.14
C LEU A 47 5.42 -3.00 9.89
N ILE A 48 5.85 -4.27 9.78
CA ILE A 48 7.07 -4.79 10.43
C ILE A 48 8.31 -4.14 9.82
N ASP A 49 8.39 -4.07 8.49
CA ASP A 49 9.50 -3.48 7.76
C ASP A 49 9.67 -2.00 8.15
N GLY A 50 8.58 -1.23 8.10
CA GLY A 50 8.57 0.15 8.56
C GLY A 50 9.00 0.28 10.03
N ALA A 51 8.60 -0.64 10.91
CA ALA A 51 9.00 -0.59 12.33
C ALA A 51 10.50 -0.88 12.53
N ILE A 52 11.07 -1.79 11.74
CA ILE A 52 12.50 -2.14 11.75
C ILE A 52 13.33 -0.97 11.21
N ALA A 53 12.96 -0.42 10.04
CA ALA A 53 13.65 0.71 9.43
C ALA A 53 13.72 1.93 10.37
N ARG A 54 12.65 2.18 11.15
CA ARG A 54 12.56 3.29 12.12
C ARG A 54 13.37 3.09 13.40
N ARG A 55 13.85 1.88 13.69
CA ARG A 55 14.70 1.60 14.86
C ARG A 55 16.20 1.73 14.54
N ASP A 56 16.58 1.89 13.27
CA ASP A 56 17.96 2.17 12.89
C ASP A 56 18.32 3.64 13.21
N PRO A 57 19.30 3.92 14.09
CA PRO A 57 19.64 5.28 14.54
C PRO A 57 20.12 6.23 13.42
N ARG A 58 20.46 5.70 12.25
CA ARG A 58 21.15 6.47 11.21
C ARG A 58 20.23 7.16 10.20
N GLN A 59 18.91 6.95 10.25
CA GLN A 59 17.92 7.51 9.30
C GLN A 59 18.42 7.51 7.83
N ILE A 60 19.08 6.43 7.41
CA ILE A 60 19.70 6.38 6.09
C ILE A 60 18.60 6.09 5.09
N HIS A 61 18.29 7.08 4.24
CA HIS A 61 17.61 6.86 2.96
C HIS A 61 18.47 5.89 2.13
N THR A 62 18.12 4.62 2.12
CA THR A 62 18.79 3.58 1.33
C THR A 62 18.25 3.55 -0.10
N PHE A 63 19.06 3.06 -1.04
CA PHE A 63 18.70 2.77 -2.44
C PHE A 63 17.41 1.92 -2.59
N MET A 64 17.05 1.12 -1.57
CA MET A 64 15.79 0.36 -1.52
C MET A 64 14.61 1.11 -0.91
N SER A 65 14.81 2.20 -0.15
CA SER A 65 13.74 3.17 0.18
C SER A 65 13.18 3.83 -1.09
N ASP A 66 13.98 3.92 -2.16
CA ASP A 66 13.54 4.38 -3.48
C ASP A 66 12.79 3.29 -4.28
N HIS A 67 13.00 2.01 -3.97
CA HIS A 67 12.37 0.85 -4.62
C HIS A 67 11.19 0.26 -3.84
N ASP A 68 11.02 0.64 -2.58
CA ASP A 68 9.90 0.29 -1.71
C ASP A 68 8.56 0.62 -2.38
N LEU A 69 8.53 1.79 -3.01
CA LEU A 69 7.43 2.28 -3.81
C LEU A 69 7.14 1.41 -5.04
N THR A 70 8.16 0.78 -5.63
CA THR A 70 8.00 -0.14 -6.77
C THR A 70 7.39 -1.47 -6.31
N ALA A 71 7.79 -1.97 -5.14
CA ALA A 71 7.22 -3.17 -4.55
C ALA A 71 5.74 -2.96 -4.19
N ASP A 72 5.40 -1.81 -3.58
CA ASP A 72 4.02 -1.42 -3.27
C ASP A 72 3.18 -1.21 -4.51
N MET A 73 3.73 -0.56 -5.54
CA MET A 73 3.06 -0.43 -6.83
C MET A 73 2.82 -1.79 -7.48
N THR A 74 3.75 -2.74 -7.35
CA THR A 74 3.57 -4.11 -7.87
C THR A 74 2.48 -4.85 -7.11
N LEU A 75 2.45 -4.74 -5.78
CA LEU A 75 1.40 -5.33 -4.95
C LEU A 75 0.02 -4.76 -5.32
N SER A 76 -0.08 -3.43 -5.40
CA SER A 76 -1.30 -2.73 -5.78
C SER A 76 -1.76 -3.07 -7.20
N PHE A 77 -0.83 -3.16 -8.16
CA PHE A 77 -1.11 -3.64 -9.51
C PHE A 77 -1.59 -5.09 -9.50
N GLY A 78 -0.98 -5.95 -8.70
CA GLY A 78 -1.40 -7.34 -8.50
C GLY A 78 -2.82 -7.45 -7.95
N CYS A 79 -3.20 -6.61 -6.98
CA CYS A 79 -4.59 -6.50 -6.51
C CYS A 79 -5.55 -6.10 -7.63
N TRP A 80 -5.18 -5.12 -8.45
CA TRP A 80 -6.03 -4.66 -9.55
C TRP A 80 -6.23 -5.74 -10.63
N CYS A 81 -5.15 -6.41 -11.01
CA CYS A 81 -5.18 -7.56 -11.91
C CYS A 81 -6.00 -8.71 -11.32
N TYR A 82 -5.87 -9.00 -10.03
CA TYR A 82 -6.70 -10.00 -9.36
C TYR A 82 -8.19 -9.69 -9.52
N LEU A 83 -8.60 -8.45 -9.21
CA LEU A 83 -9.99 -8.02 -9.34
C LEU A 83 -10.53 -8.21 -10.76
N ALA A 84 -9.71 -7.90 -11.77
CA ALA A 84 -10.10 -8.06 -13.17
C ALA A 84 -10.18 -9.53 -13.59
N LEU A 85 -9.15 -10.31 -13.30
CA LEU A 85 -9.02 -11.71 -13.72
C LEU A 85 -10.04 -12.62 -13.00
N ALA A 86 -10.32 -12.34 -11.72
CA ALA A 86 -11.34 -13.03 -10.95
C ALA A 86 -12.78 -12.58 -11.30
N GLY A 87 -12.94 -11.58 -12.18
CA GLY A 87 -14.23 -11.13 -12.70
C GLY A 87 -15.00 -10.16 -11.80
N PHE A 88 -14.36 -9.53 -10.81
CA PHE A 88 -14.98 -8.52 -9.95
C PHE A 88 -15.07 -7.13 -10.63
N ILE A 89 -14.18 -6.85 -11.58
CA ILE A 89 -14.25 -5.66 -12.44
C ILE A 89 -14.14 -6.09 -13.91
N SER A 90 -14.75 -5.30 -14.80
CA SER A 90 -14.66 -5.57 -16.24
C SER A 90 -13.26 -5.28 -16.78
N VAL A 91 -12.89 -5.96 -17.87
CA VAL A 91 -11.58 -5.79 -18.50
C VAL A 91 -11.38 -4.36 -19.00
N GLU A 92 -12.45 -3.72 -19.47
CA GLU A 92 -12.44 -2.33 -19.94
C GLU A 92 -12.13 -1.36 -18.79
N VAL A 93 -12.76 -1.55 -17.63
CA VAL A 93 -12.46 -0.76 -16.42
C VAL A 93 -11.02 -0.98 -15.99
N ALA A 94 -10.56 -2.24 -16.02
CA ALA A 94 -9.21 -2.57 -15.61
C ALA A 94 -8.15 -1.90 -16.51
N LEU A 95 -8.28 -2.02 -17.83
CA LEU A 95 -7.39 -1.41 -18.82
C LEU A 95 -7.48 0.11 -18.80
N GLY A 96 -8.69 0.68 -18.69
CA GLY A 96 -8.90 2.12 -18.60
C GLY A 96 -8.21 2.73 -17.38
N TYR A 97 -8.28 2.05 -16.23
CA TYR A 97 -7.56 2.48 -15.03
C TYR A 97 -6.04 2.41 -15.21
N ILE A 98 -5.51 1.32 -15.77
CA ILE A 98 -4.07 1.19 -16.03
C ILE A 98 -3.59 2.32 -16.96
N ALA A 99 -4.32 2.60 -18.03
CA ALA A 99 -4.01 3.69 -18.95
C ALA A 99 -4.04 5.06 -18.23
N LEU A 100 -5.07 5.31 -17.41
CA LEU A 100 -5.19 6.53 -16.63
C LEU A 100 -4.00 6.70 -15.66
N VAL A 101 -3.63 5.66 -14.94
CA VAL A 101 -2.47 5.67 -14.03
C VAL A 101 -1.18 5.93 -14.80
N ALA A 102 -0.96 5.24 -15.93
CA ALA A 102 0.23 5.40 -16.75
C ALA A 102 0.36 6.84 -17.28
N LEU A 103 -0.73 7.40 -17.83
CA LEU A 103 -0.77 8.78 -18.31
C LEU A 103 -0.56 9.80 -17.19
N SER A 104 -1.19 9.59 -16.03
CA SER A 104 -1.08 10.49 -14.90
C SER A 104 0.34 10.51 -14.34
N LEU A 105 0.98 9.34 -14.21
CA LEU A 105 2.37 9.23 -13.77
C LEU A 105 3.34 9.84 -14.79
N TRP A 106 3.08 9.66 -16.08
CA TRP A 106 3.88 10.26 -17.16
C TRP A 106 3.79 11.79 -17.18
N TYR A 107 2.59 12.34 -16.99
CA TYR A 107 2.33 13.78 -17.07
C TYR A 107 2.77 14.53 -15.81
N PHE A 108 2.31 14.12 -14.63
CA PHE A 108 2.53 14.88 -13.39
C PHE A 108 3.87 14.59 -12.72
N LYS A 109 4.46 13.40 -12.94
CA LYS A 109 5.73 12.94 -12.33
C LYS A 109 5.82 13.11 -10.81
N ALA A 110 4.69 13.29 -10.12
CA ALA A 110 4.63 13.62 -8.71
C ALA A 110 4.66 12.34 -7.85
N LEU A 111 5.52 12.33 -6.82
CA LEU A 111 5.64 11.21 -5.90
C LEU A 111 4.30 10.91 -5.19
N HIS A 112 3.57 11.95 -4.76
CA HIS A 112 2.28 11.81 -4.07
C HIS A 112 1.19 11.14 -4.91
N LEU A 113 1.26 11.28 -6.23
CA LEU A 113 0.31 10.64 -7.13
C LEU A 113 0.45 9.11 -7.05
N ARG A 114 1.65 8.60 -6.81
CA ARG A 114 1.92 7.15 -6.64
C ARG A 114 1.25 6.56 -5.40
N TRP A 115 0.90 7.38 -4.41
CA TRP A 115 0.13 6.94 -3.24
C TRP A 115 -1.36 6.88 -3.55
N ALA A 116 -1.88 7.90 -4.26
CA ALA A 116 -3.29 7.97 -4.63
C ALA A 116 -3.71 6.81 -5.54
N VAL A 117 -2.86 6.41 -6.49
CA VAL A 117 -3.16 5.31 -7.43
C VAL A 117 -3.19 3.92 -6.77
N GLN A 118 -2.73 3.80 -5.53
CA GLN A 118 -2.81 2.53 -4.80
C GLN A 118 -4.14 2.34 -4.08
N VAL A 119 -4.87 3.44 -3.84
CA VAL A 119 -6.12 3.41 -3.08
C VAL A 119 -7.19 2.58 -3.78
N PRO A 120 -7.47 2.74 -5.09
CA PRO A 120 -8.55 1.99 -5.73
C PRO A 120 -8.37 0.47 -5.71
N PRO A 121 -7.17 -0.10 -5.99
CA PRO A 121 -6.97 -1.54 -5.87
C PRO A 121 -7.18 -2.08 -4.46
N TYR A 122 -6.63 -1.42 -3.43
CA TYR A 122 -6.81 -1.87 -2.05
C TYR A 122 -8.26 -1.73 -1.56
N PHE A 123 -8.92 -0.63 -1.94
CA PHE A 123 -10.33 -0.43 -1.63
C PHE A 123 -11.21 -1.48 -2.32
N GLY A 124 -10.95 -1.80 -3.59
CA GLY A 124 -11.66 -2.84 -4.33
C GLY A 124 -11.51 -4.21 -3.68
N MET A 125 -10.29 -4.59 -3.29
CA MET A 125 -10.03 -5.83 -2.55
C MET A 125 -10.82 -5.88 -1.24
N LEU A 126 -10.83 -4.78 -0.48
CA LEU A 126 -11.57 -4.68 0.77
C LEU A 126 -13.08 -4.83 0.57
N LEU A 127 -13.63 -4.17 -0.46
CA LEU A 127 -15.05 -4.25 -0.78
C LEU A 127 -15.46 -5.66 -1.17
N VAL A 128 -14.64 -6.34 -1.99
CA VAL A 128 -14.86 -7.75 -2.33
C VAL A 128 -14.77 -8.63 -1.08
N ALA A 129 -13.78 -8.40 -0.22
CA ALA A 129 -13.61 -9.19 1.01
C ALA A 129 -14.84 -9.09 1.93
N VAL A 130 -15.35 -7.88 2.15
CA VAL A 130 -16.51 -7.65 3.03
C VAL A 130 -17.79 -8.22 2.45
N THR A 131 -17.95 -8.22 1.12
CA THR A 131 -19.18 -8.66 0.46
C THR A 131 -19.21 -10.17 0.18
N GLN A 132 -18.07 -10.77 -0.15
CA GLN A 132 -18.00 -12.17 -0.61
C GLN A 132 -17.44 -13.12 0.44
N VAL A 133 -16.49 -12.68 1.27
CA VAL A 133 -15.84 -13.49 2.31
C VAL A 133 -15.73 -12.71 3.64
N PRO A 134 -16.86 -12.39 4.29
CA PRO A 134 -16.91 -11.45 5.42
C PRO A 134 -15.92 -11.71 6.57
N PRO A 135 -15.58 -12.95 6.95
CA PRO A 135 -14.55 -13.20 7.97
C PRO A 135 -13.19 -12.59 7.61
N TYR A 136 -12.78 -12.67 6.34
CA TYR A 136 -11.53 -12.08 5.86
C TYR A 136 -11.64 -10.56 5.67
N GLY A 137 -12.83 -10.06 5.30
CA GLY A 137 -13.11 -8.62 5.32
C GLY A 137 -12.95 -8.03 6.72
N ALA A 138 -13.49 -8.70 7.74
CA ALA A 138 -13.32 -8.30 9.15
C ALA A 138 -11.86 -8.38 9.60
N LEU A 139 -11.10 -9.39 9.16
CA LEU A 139 -9.66 -9.48 9.40
C LEU A 139 -8.91 -8.27 8.84
N LEU A 140 -9.15 -7.91 7.57
CA LEU A 140 -8.50 -6.77 6.92
C LEU A 140 -8.87 -5.43 7.58
N ILE A 141 -10.15 -5.22 7.89
CA ILE A 141 -10.62 -4.02 8.61
C ILE A 141 -10.00 -3.97 10.01
N GLY A 142 -10.04 -5.08 10.74
CA GLY A 142 -9.45 -5.20 12.08
C GLY A 142 -7.96 -4.88 12.06
N TRP A 143 -7.24 -5.36 11.05
CA TRP A 143 -5.83 -5.04 10.85
C TRP A 143 -5.61 -3.54 10.56
N LEU A 144 -6.40 -2.93 9.66
CA LEU A 144 -6.31 -1.49 9.39
C LEU A 144 -6.55 -0.66 10.66
N LEU A 145 -7.58 -0.99 11.45
CA LEU A 145 -7.86 -0.34 12.72
C LEU A 145 -6.71 -0.51 13.70
N PHE A 146 -6.13 -1.71 13.79
CA PHE A 146 -4.96 -1.98 14.61
C PHE A 146 -3.75 -1.13 14.19
N VAL A 147 -3.43 -1.07 12.89
CA VAL A 147 -2.36 -0.22 12.34
C VAL A 147 -2.58 1.23 12.71
N VAL A 148 -3.81 1.74 12.53
CA VAL A 148 -4.17 3.10 12.94
C VAL A 148 -3.91 3.29 14.43
N ILE A 149 -4.41 2.43 15.30
CA ILE A 149 -4.24 2.54 16.76
C ILE A 149 -2.76 2.49 17.16
N VAL A 150 -1.96 1.62 16.56
CA VAL A 150 -0.53 1.47 16.88
C VAL A 150 0.27 2.70 16.43
N ILE A 151 -0.07 3.27 15.27
CA ILE A 151 0.62 4.45 14.71
C ILE A 151 0.07 5.77 15.28
N TRP A 152 -1.19 5.80 15.76
CA TRP A 152 -1.91 6.97 16.25
C TRP A 152 -1.20 7.81 17.33
N PRO A 153 -0.54 7.21 18.35
CA PRO A 153 0.21 7.97 19.35
C PRO A 153 1.35 8.80 18.77
N ARG A 154 1.88 8.41 17.60
CA ARG A 154 2.88 9.19 16.86
C ARG A 154 2.24 10.21 15.94
N PHE A 155 1.18 9.84 15.24
CA PHE A 155 0.48 10.73 14.30
C PHE A 155 -0.05 11.97 15.03
N SER A 156 -0.64 11.78 16.21
CA SER A 156 -1.14 12.86 17.06
C SER A 156 -0.04 13.73 17.70
N LYS A 157 1.13 13.15 18.02
CA LYS A 157 2.21 13.86 18.74
C LYS A 157 3.23 14.55 17.85
N LYS A 158 3.42 14.12 16.60
CA LYS A 158 4.41 14.70 15.66
C LYS A 158 3.78 15.28 14.40
N VAL A 159 2.93 14.50 13.72
CA VAL A 159 2.42 14.87 12.39
C VAL A 159 1.34 15.95 12.48
N VAL A 160 0.38 15.85 13.41
CA VAL A 160 -0.69 16.85 13.56
C VAL A 160 -0.13 18.23 13.97
N PRO A 161 0.79 18.35 14.96
CA PRO A 161 1.39 19.64 15.30
C PRO A 161 2.22 20.23 14.15
N GLU A 162 3.02 19.43 13.45
CA GLU A 162 3.82 19.88 12.29
C GLU A 162 2.95 20.34 11.12
N PHE A 163 1.87 19.60 10.83
CA PHE A 163 0.90 19.97 9.79
C PHE A 163 0.19 21.28 10.12
N LEU A 164 -0.32 21.44 11.36
CA LEU A 164 -0.96 22.68 11.81
C LEU A 164 0.00 23.86 11.80
N THR A 165 1.27 23.64 12.17
CA THR A 165 2.32 24.67 12.14
C THR A 165 2.67 25.05 10.69
N GLY A 166 2.79 24.08 9.79
CA GLY A 166 3.01 24.29 8.36
C GLY A 166 1.88 25.07 7.69
N MET A 167 0.62 24.72 7.97
CA MET A 167 -0.54 25.46 7.47
C MET A 167 -0.60 26.89 8.04
N ARG A 168 -0.30 27.06 9.33
CA ARG A 168 -0.27 28.40 9.97
C ARG A 168 0.81 29.29 9.36
N ASN A 169 1.95 28.74 9.00
CA ASN A 169 3.03 29.47 8.33
C ASN A 169 2.62 29.88 6.91
N LEU A 170 2.03 28.97 6.11
CA LEU A 170 1.48 29.30 4.79
C LEU A 170 0.44 30.43 4.83
N TRP A 171 -0.37 30.48 5.88
CA TRP A 171 -1.38 31.53 6.08
C TRP A 171 -0.76 32.88 6.47
N ARG A 172 0.43 32.89 7.09
CA ARG A 172 1.19 34.10 7.43
C ARG A 172 1.96 34.66 6.23
N THR A 173 2.49 33.81 5.36
CA THR A 173 3.27 34.26 4.18
C THR A 173 2.39 34.85 3.08
N ARG A 174 1.06 34.62 3.11
CA ARG A 174 0.08 35.23 2.18
C ARG A 174 -0.34 36.66 2.54
N ARG A 175 0.24 37.27 3.57
CA ARG A 175 -0.14 38.61 4.08
C ARG A 175 0.88 39.73 3.78
N TYR A 176 1.83 39.51 2.88
CA TYR A 176 2.72 40.54 2.34
C TYR A 176 2.63 40.56 0.82
#